data_AF-A0A2E5B2A5-F1
#
_entry.id   AF-A0A2E5B2A5-F1
#
_cell.length_a   1.000
_cell.length_b   1.000
_cell.length_c   1.000
_cell.angle_alpha   90.00
_cell.angle_beta   90.00
_cell.angle_gamma   90.00
#
_symmetry.space_group_name_H-M   'P 1'
#
loop_
_entity.id
_entity.type
_entity.pdbx_description
1 polymer ?
#
loop_
_entity_poly.entity_id
_entity_poly.type
_entity_poly.pdbx_seq_one_letter_code
_entity_poly.pdbx_strand_id
1 'polypeptide(L)'
;MKNTFPASTEKIFDTIIIGSGVGGLSAAICLAQAGQKVLVLEQHEVPGGWCHSFYLNGHRFTPGVHYVGLLENGQSTAQLYKALGIAGDLSFFRMNPSGYEHAYIGEERFDFPGNFDDLVVALIERFPKEEKSIIKYLNLVRNVSAELQLLPNVEGFWQHLTIPFRTKNMGKYALFSLKRVIDWHIKDPLLKKILNIQFGDHGLAPSKASFPLHCAVMDHYFNGGFYPCGGGAAIVKAMTNAVKKHGSEVRTKQSVKKILLEGERKKTAVGVELESGEKLFAKRIISNADPNITYQKLIGEENLSRKLKKKLSKTTYSCTSLMLFLTVAMDLRAAGMDSGNIWLMPNEDMDVVYERMMIPDVTTDAAFEGMFISCTTLKDPSSFDGKHHSIEAITYLDYKIFEKFKNETDPRSREYLQFKDLLTEKMIKTLEKVLPDVRNHIVQKELGTPITNEYYINSTRGSVYGTEKKLTQIGPFAYGAKSEIKNLYLCGASIVSHGVAGAGYSGLQTAGEILGKKQAELLKNGKDETINIFEAEDDSCYPVWLKNKISAKKRRIVAK
;
A
#
# COMPACT_ATOMS: atom_id res chain seq x y z
N MET A 1 -25.36 -1.89 -39.09
CA MET A 1 -26.38 -0.95 -38.57
C MET A 1 -26.40 -1.11 -37.05
N LYS A 2 -26.23 -0.12 -36.17
CA LYS A 2 -25.93 1.32 -36.21
C LYS A 2 -24.91 1.56 -35.06
N ASN A 3 -23.94 2.47 -35.25
CA ASN A 3 -23.13 2.99 -34.15
C ASN A 3 -24.06 3.64 -33.12
N THR A 4 -24.22 3.04 -31.94
CA THR A 4 -24.88 3.65 -30.79
C THR A 4 -23.87 4.46 -29.99
N PHE A 5 -23.25 5.45 -30.64
CA PHE A 5 -22.79 6.61 -29.89
C PHE A 5 -24.03 7.47 -29.60
N PRO A 6 -24.23 7.92 -28.35
CA PRO A 6 -25.39 8.73 -28.00
C PRO A 6 -25.41 10.05 -28.80
N ALA A 7 -26.61 10.61 -28.95
CA ALA A 7 -26.82 11.91 -29.60
C ALA A 7 -25.96 13.01 -28.93
N SER A 8 -25.62 14.03 -29.71
CA SER A 8 -24.55 15.04 -29.50
C SER A 8 -24.64 15.94 -28.25
N THR A 9 -25.48 15.62 -27.27
CA THR A 9 -25.64 16.37 -26.01
C THR A 9 -25.06 15.64 -24.80
N GLU A 10 -24.70 14.35 -24.90
CA GLU A 10 -24.07 13.62 -23.79
C GLU A 10 -22.55 13.85 -23.75
N LYS A 11 -22.03 14.16 -22.55
CA LYS A 11 -20.60 14.39 -22.33
C LYS A 11 -19.84 13.06 -22.45
N ILE A 12 -19.23 12.82 -23.60
CA ILE A 12 -18.36 11.66 -23.83
C ILE A 12 -16.96 11.97 -23.31
N PHE A 13 -16.48 11.15 -22.37
CA PHE A 13 -15.11 11.22 -21.87
C PHE A 13 -14.16 10.39 -22.76
N ASP A 14 -12.88 10.73 -22.79
CA ASP A 14 -11.90 9.84 -23.44
C ASP A 14 -11.70 8.58 -22.59
N THR A 15 -11.57 8.76 -21.28
CA THR A 15 -11.38 7.67 -20.32
C THR A 15 -12.20 7.89 -19.05
N ILE A 16 -12.96 6.87 -18.63
CA ILE A 16 -13.53 6.79 -17.27
C ILE A 16 -12.69 5.83 -16.43
N ILE A 17 -12.38 6.21 -15.19
CA ILE A 17 -11.62 5.43 -14.23
C ILE A 17 -12.50 5.12 -13.02
N ILE A 18 -12.61 3.83 -12.68
CA ILE A 18 -13.39 3.33 -11.55
C ILE A 18 -12.44 3.16 -10.35
N GLY A 19 -12.62 3.98 -9.32
CA GLY A 19 -11.85 3.98 -8.07
C GLY A 19 -10.70 4.99 -8.07
N SER A 20 -10.62 5.81 -7.00
CA SER A 20 -9.62 6.89 -6.87
C SER A 20 -8.39 6.51 -6.02
N GLY A 21 -8.11 5.22 -5.85
CA GLY A 21 -6.81 4.79 -5.32
C GLY A 21 -5.63 5.30 -6.18
N VAL A 22 -4.42 5.29 -5.63
CA VAL A 22 -3.23 5.88 -6.27
C VAL A 22 -2.91 5.32 -7.66
N GLY A 23 -3.27 4.07 -7.96
CA GLY A 23 -3.17 3.53 -9.33
C GLY A 23 -4.09 4.26 -10.31
N GLY A 24 -5.37 4.40 -9.97
CA GLY A 24 -6.35 5.13 -10.77
C GLY A 24 -6.00 6.61 -10.93
N LEU A 25 -5.57 7.27 -9.85
CA LEU A 25 -5.14 8.67 -9.92
C LEU A 25 -3.86 8.87 -10.73
N SER A 26 -2.89 7.95 -10.63
CA SER A 26 -1.67 8.00 -11.45
C SER A 26 -2.01 7.85 -12.93
N ALA A 27 -2.88 6.91 -13.29
CA ALA A 27 -3.36 6.76 -14.66
C ALA A 27 -4.10 8.02 -15.15
N ALA A 28 -4.97 8.59 -14.30
CA ALA A 28 -5.72 9.81 -14.60
C ALA A 28 -4.80 10.97 -14.94
N ILE A 29 -3.77 11.21 -14.12
CA ILE A 29 -2.81 12.30 -14.32
C ILE A 29 -2.05 12.11 -15.64
N CYS A 30 -1.48 10.93 -15.88
CA CYS A 30 -0.71 10.68 -17.11
C CYS A 30 -1.56 10.87 -18.38
N LEU A 31 -2.81 10.41 -18.36
CA LEU A 31 -3.74 10.56 -19.49
C LEU A 31 -4.19 12.03 -19.66
N ALA A 32 -4.46 12.73 -18.57
CA ALA A 32 -4.84 14.14 -18.60
C ALA A 32 -3.68 15.05 -19.06
N GLN A 33 -2.45 14.76 -18.63
CA GLN A 33 -1.22 15.40 -19.15
C GLN A 33 -1.06 15.20 -20.67
N ALA A 34 -1.53 14.07 -21.20
CA ALA A 34 -1.58 13.80 -22.63
C ALA A 34 -2.80 14.42 -23.35
N GLY A 35 -3.57 15.27 -22.67
CA GLY A 35 -4.71 16.02 -23.22
C GLY A 35 -6.03 15.25 -23.25
N GLN A 36 -6.12 14.06 -22.65
CA GLN A 36 -7.39 13.33 -22.56
C GLN A 36 -8.34 13.96 -21.53
N LYS A 37 -9.64 13.94 -21.83
CA LYS A 37 -10.69 14.23 -20.84
C LYS A 37 -10.97 13.00 -19.99
N VAL A 38 -10.51 13.00 -18.75
CA VAL A 38 -10.64 11.89 -17.82
C VAL A 38 -11.71 12.17 -16.77
N LEU A 39 -12.49 11.14 -16.42
CA LEU A 39 -13.39 11.15 -15.27
C LEU A 39 -12.99 10.03 -14.30
N VAL A 40 -12.64 10.38 -13.07
CA VAL A 40 -12.43 9.43 -11.97
C VAL A 40 -13.70 9.38 -11.11
N LEU A 41 -14.23 8.18 -10.91
CA LEU A 41 -15.41 7.92 -10.10
C LEU A 41 -14.99 7.21 -8.81
N GLU A 42 -15.35 7.77 -7.67
CA GLU A 42 -15.06 7.23 -6.35
C GLU A 42 -16.36 6.94 -5.60
N GLN A 43 -16.50 5.72 -5.07
CA GLN A 43 -17.68 5.29 -4.32
C GLN A 43 -17.77 5.99 -2.96
N HIS A 44 -16.63 6.22 -2.29
CA HIS A 44 -16.58 6.81 -0.97
C HIS A 44 -16.75 8.34 -1.03
N GLU A 45 -16.89 8.99 0.12
CA GLU A 45 -17.06 10.44 0.23
C GLU A 45 -15.75 11.21 0.07
N VAL A 46 -14.63 10.57 0.41
CA VAL A 46 -13.27 11.08 0.16
C VAL A 46 -12.54 10.20 -0.84
N PRO A 47 -11.70 10.80 -1.70
CA PRO A 47 -10.85 10.04 -2.61
C PRO A 47 -9.68 9.37 -1.90
N GLY A 48 -9.03 8.43 -2.58
CA GLY A 48 -7.70 7.94 -2.22
C GLY A 48 -7.55 6.43 -2.01
N GLY A 49 -8.65 5.67 -1.93
CA GLY A 49 -8.59 4.26 -1.55
C GLY A 49 -7.80 4.08 -0.25
N TRP A 50 -6.86 3.15 -0.17
CA TRP A 50 -5.99 2.96 1.01
C TRP A 50 -5.17 4.19 1.44
N CYS A 51 -5.01 5.20 0.58
CA CYS A 51 -4.29 6.44 0.91
C CYS A 51 -5.17 7.54 1.50
N HIS A 52 -6.45 7.28 1.80
CA HIS A 52 -7.27 8.26 2.50
C HIS A 52 -6.83 8.43 3.96
N SER A 53 -7.35 9.47 4.61
CA SER A 53 -7.26 9.66 6.05
C SER A 53 -8.65 9.99 6.59
N PHE A 54 -8.92 9.60 7.83
CA PHE A 54 -10.15 9.96 8.53
C PHE A 54 -9.83 10.61 9.88
N TYR A 55 -10.85 11.17 10.52
CA TYR A 55 -10.70 11.88 11.79
C TYR A 55 -11.64 11.29 12.84
N LEU A 56 -11.12 11.05 14.04
CA LEU A 56 -11.90 10.73 15.24
C LEU A 56 -11.67 11.83 16.27
N ASN A 57 -12.75 12.53 16.65
CA ASN A 57 -12.72 13.64 17.60
C ASN A 57 -11.61 14.69 17.35
N GLY A 58 -11.27 14.92 16.07
CA GLY A 58 -10.25 15.89 15.65
C GLY A 58 -8.83 15.34 15.50
N HIS A 59 -8.57 14.08 15.86
CA HIS A 59 -7.31 13.37 15.64
C HIS A 59 -7.35 12.61 14.32
N ARG A 60 -6.27 12.70 13.54
CA ARG A 60 -6.18 12.11 12.19
C ARG A 60 -5.59 10.71 12.27
N PHE A 61 -6.14 9.79 11.48
CA PHE A 61 -5.61 8.45 11.25
C PHE A 61 -5.47 8.17 9.75
N THR A 62 -4.49 7.34 9.38
CA THR A 62 -4.16 6.97 8.00
C THR A 62 -4.10 5.45 7.89
N PRO A 63 -5.22 4.78 7.53
CA PRO A 63 -5.32 3.33 7.61
C PRO A 63 -4.33 2.56 6.71
N GLY A 64 -3.92 3.11 5.56
CA GLY A 64 -3.10 2.35 4.59
C GLY A 64 -1.73 2.92 4.24
N VAL A 65 -1.32 4.07 4.79
CA VAL A 65 0.01 4.66 4.53
C VAL A 65 0.70 4.91 5.85
N HIS A 66 1.55 3.95 6.23
CA HIS A 66 2.35 4.06 7.45
C HIS A 66 3.72 4.67 7.20
N TYR A 67 4.32 4.41 6.04
CA TYR A 67 5.58 5.00 5.58
C TYR A 67 5.78 4.66 4.10
N VAL A 68 6.68 5.38 3.44
CA VAL A 68 7.02 5.25 2.02
C VAL A 68 8.54 5.35 1.89
N GLY A 69 9.14 4.48 1.09
CA GLY A 69 10.58 4.50 0.79
C GLY A 69 10.90 5.08 -0.59
N LEU A 70 12.19 5.11 -0.93
CA LEU A 70 12.71 5.53 -2.24
C LEU A 70 12.33 6.97 -2.66
N LEU A 71 12.35 7.91 -1.71
CA LEU A 71 11.93 9.31 -1.91
C LEU A 71 13.06 10.33 -2.12
N GLU A 72 14.31 9.91 -2.00
CA GLU A 72 15.43 10.80 -2.26
C GLU A 72 15.64 11.00 -3.77
N ASN A 73 16.45 12.01 -4.12
CA ASN A 73 16.66 12.36 -5.51
C ASN A 73 17.22 11.18 -6.32
N GLY A 74 16.62 10.92 -7.48
CA GLY A 74 16.97 9.79 -8.35
C GLY A 74 16.35 8.45 -7.96
N GLN A 75 15.68 8.33 -6.81
CA GLN A 75 15.01 7.09 -6.41
C GLN A 75 13.61 6.95 -7.04
N SER A 76 13.10 5.73 -7.15
CA SER A 76 11.94 5.41 -7.98
C SER A 76 10.65 6.09 -7.53
N THR A 77 10.32 6.13 -6.23
CA THR A 77 9.11 6.83 -5.75
C THR A 77 9.21 8.34 -6.03
N ALA A 78 10.38 8.94 -5.82
CA ALA A 78 10.60 10.35 -6.16
C ALA A 78 10.40 10.62 -7.66
N GLN A 79 10.95 9.75 -8.52
CA GLN A 79 10.77 9.85 -9.97
C GLN A 79 9.29 9.72 -10.38
N LEU A 80 8.52 8.83 -9.74
CA LEU A 80 7.09 8.70 -9.99
C LEU A 80 6.36 10.01 -9.67
N TYR A 81 6.56 10.59 -8.50
CA TYR A 81 5.91 11.86 -8.14
C TYR A 81 6.36 13.04 -9.00
N LYS A 82 7.63 13.06 -9.42
CA LYS A 82 8.15 14.04 -10.39
C LYS A 82 7.44 13.92 -11.73
N ALA A 83 7.32 12.70 -12.26
CA ALA A 83 6.63 12.41 -13.52
C ALA A 83 5.14 12.80 -13.50
N LEU A 84 4.49 12.58 -12.35
CA LEU A 84 3.10 13.01 -12.13
C LEU A 84 2.95 14.53 -11.94
N GLY A 85 4.06 15.27 -11.81
CA GLY A 85 4.04 16.72 -11.62
C GLY A 85 3.46 17.14 -10.27
N ILE A 86 3.65 16.31 -9.24
CA ILE A 86 3.16 16.56 -7.87
C ILE A 86 4.29 16.67 -6.84
N ALA A 87 5.55 16.44 -7.24
CA ALA A 87 6.67 16.42 -6.30
C ALA A 87 6.79 17.73 -5.49
N GLY A 88 6.63 18.88 -6.16
CA GLY A 88 6.72 20.19 -5.49
C GLY A 88 5.56 20.49 -4.52
N ASP A 89 4.44 19.76 -4.63
CA ASP A 89 3.27 19.89 -3.74
C ASP A 89 3.36 18.96 -2.52
N LEU A 90 4.42 18.15 -2.43
CA LEU A 90 4.59 17.16 -1.38
C LEU A 90 5.68 17.57 -0.39
N SER A 91 5.42 17.21 0.86
CA SER A 91 6.38 17.30 1.96
C SER A 91 6.32 16.00 2.76
N PHE A 92 7.48 15.48 3.14
CA PHE A 92 7.62 14.28 3.94
C PHE A 92 8.50 14.55 5.15
N PHE A 93 8.33 13.73 6.19
CA PHE A 93 9.25 13.60 7.29
C PHE A 93 10.02 12.29 7.14
N ARG A 94 11.34 12.35 7.11
CA ARG A 94 12.20 11.20 7.31
C ARG A 94 12.03 10.71 8.75
N MET A 95 11.76 9.42 8.91
CA MET A 95 11.66 8.78 10.22
C MET A 95 13.05 8.63 10.84
N ASN A 96 13.13 8.17 12.10
CA ASN A 96 14.38 8.03 12.85
C ASN A 96 15.47 7.33 12.01
N PRO A 97 16.56 8.04 11.63
CA PRO A 97 17.60 7.47 10.78
C PRO A 97 18.38 6.32 11.45
N SER A 98 18.41 6.27 12.78
CA SER A 98 19.08 5.19 13.52
C SER A 98 18.21 3.95 13.72
N GLY A 99 16.90 4.06 13.49
CA GLY A 99 15.93 3.01 13.77
C GLY A 99 14.56 3.35 13.17
N TYR A 100 14.44 3.33 11.84
CA TYR A 100 13.13 3.60 11.21
C TYR A 100 12.16 2.42 11.41
N GLU A 101 12.71 1.26 11.76
CA GLU A 101 12.01 0.08 12.21
C GLU A 101 12.74 -0.55 13.40
N HIS A 102 11.97 -1.06 14.36
CA HIS A 102 12.45 -1.77 15.51
C HIS A 102 11.85 -3.18 15.51
N ALA A 103 12.71 -4.19 15.44
CA ALA A 103 12.33 -5.58 15.55
C ALA A 103 12.32 -5.99 17.03
N TYR A 104 11.12 -6.23 17.57
CA TYR A 104 10.92 -6.71 18.93
C TYR A 104 10.57 -8.19 18.86
N ILE A 105 11.57 -9.07 19.03
CA ILE A 105 11.46 -10.52 18.78
C ILE A 105 11.62 -11.27 20.11
N GLY A 106 10.50 -11.51 20.81
CA GLY A 106 10.54 -11.94 22.21
C GLY A 106 11.27 -10.91 23.07
N GLU A 107 12.37 -11.31 23.71
CA GLU A 107 13.24 -10.40 24.48
C GLU A 107 14.32 -9.73 23.61
N GLU A 108 14.51 -10.15 22.36
CA GLU A 108 15.51 -9.59 21.47
C GLU A 108 15.04 -8.26 20.87
N ARG A 109 15.98 -7.33 20.70
CA ARG A 109 15.75 -6.00 20.10
C ARG A 109 16.79 -5.75 19.02
N PHE A 110 16.34 -5.24 17.88
CA PHE A 110 17.22 -4.83 16.80
C PHE A 110 16.60 -3.65 16.04
N ASP A 111 17.37 -2.58 15.86
CA ASP A 111 16.94 -1.39 15.13
C ASP A 111 17.49 -1.43 13.71
N PHE A 112 16.65 -1.07 12.74
CA PHE A 112 17.03 -0.95 11.34
C PHE A 112 17.44 0.50 11.04
N PRO A 113 18.73 0.76 10.76
CA PRO A 113 19.17 2.07 10.34
C PRO A 113 18.61 2.40 8.95
N GLY A 114 18.29 3.67 8.73
CA GLY A 114 17.84 4.23 7.44
C GLY A 114 18.97 4.44 6.44
N ASN A 115 20.02 3.63 6.52
CA ASN A 115 21.15 3.62 5.60
C ASN A 115 21.65 2.17 5.44
N PHE A 116 21.92 1.77 4.19
CA PHE A 116 22.33 0.41 3.88
C PHE A 116 23.65 -0.01 4.56
N ASP A 117 24.66 0.86 4.53
CA ASP A 117 25.98 0.55 5.08
C ASP A 117 25.91 0.49 6.61
N ASP A 118 25.15 1.38 7.24
CA ASP A 118 24.90 1.34 8.69
C ASP A 118 24.15 0.07 9.11
N LEU A 119 23.16 -0.38 8.32
CA LEU A 119 22.48 -1.66 8.56
C LEU A 119 23.45 -2.85 8.47
N VAL A 120 24.35 -2.85 7.48
CA VAL A 120 25.39 -3.90 7.35
C VAL A 120 26.28 -3.90 8.59
N VAL A 121 26.75 -2.74 9.05
CA VAL A 121 27.58 -2.60 10.26
C VAL A 121 26.83 -3.11 11.49
N ALA A 122 25.61 -2.64 11.74
CA ALA A 122 24.80 -3.04 12.90
C ALA A 122 24.55 -4.55 12.96
N LEU A 123 24.30 -5.19 11.81
CA LEU A 123 24.12 -6.64 11.73
C LEU A 123 25.44 -7.40 12.00
N ILE A 124 26.56 -6.92 11.47
CA ILE A 124 27.88 -7.54 11.70
C ILE A 124 28.29 -7.44 13.16
N GLU A 125 28.07 -6.29 13.80
CA GLU A 125 28.35 -6.08 15.23
C GLU A 125 27.57 -7.07 16.09
N ARG A 126 26.30 -7.32 15.77
CA ARG A 126 25.47 -8.29 16.49
C ARG A 126 25.81 -9.74 16.14
N PHE A 127 26.18 -10.03 14.90
CA PHE A 127 26.42 -11.38 14.37
C PHE A 127 27.78 -11.51 13.67
N PRO A 128 28.91 -11.34 14.38
CA PRO A 128 30.24 -11.27 13.75
C PRO A 128 30.62 -12.57 13.03
N LYS A 129 30.09 -13.72 13.47
CA LYS A 129 30.32 -15.02 12.81
C LYS A 129 29.66 -15.13 11.43
N GLU A 130 28.69 -14.27 11.12
CA GLU A 130 27.92 -14.25 9.87
C GLU A 130 28.34 -13.12 8.93
N GLU A 131 29.42 -12.38 9.21
CA GLU A 131 29.85 -11.19 8.47
C GLU A 131 29.82 -11.37 6.94
N LYS A 132 30.53 -12.39 6.45
CA LYS A 132 30.59 -12.71 5.01
C LYS A 132 29.22 -13.06 4.43
N SER A 133 28.38 -13.76 5.21
CA SER A 133 27.04 -14.17 4.82
C SER A 133 26.09 -12.97 4.73
N ILE A 134 26.16 -12.05 5.70
CA ILE A 134 25.37 -10.81 5.78
C ILE A 134 25.67 -9.94 4.55
N ILE A 135 26.94 -9.62 4.32
CA ILE A 135 27.39 -8.79 3.19
C ILE A 135 26.90 -9.41 1.88
N LYS A 136 27.07 -10.73 1.71
CA LYS A 136 26.66 -11.43 0.49
C LYS A 136 25.15 -11.41 0.30
N TYR A 137 24.37 -11.65 1.35
CA TYR A 137 22.91 -11.70 1.28
C TYR A 137 22.29 -10.32 1.01
N LEU A 138 22.72 -9.28 1.72
CA LEU A 138 22.20 -7.93 1.53
C LEU A 138 22.56 -7.35 0.16
N ASN A 139 23.77 -7.61 -0.34
CA ASN A 139 24.11 -7.26 -1.72
C ASN A 139 23.30 -8.04 -2.74
N LEU A 140 22.99 -9.32 -2.49
CA LEU A 140 22.10 -10.10 -3.35
C LEU A 140 20.70 -9.47 -3.40
N VAL A 141 20.17 -9.03 -2.26
CA VAL A 141 18.87 -8.34 -2.17
C VAL A 141 18.87 -7.07 -3.04
N ARG A 142 19.86 -6.18 -2.87
CA ARG A 142 20.00 -4.96 -3.70
C ARG A 142 20.10 -5.28 -5.19
N ASN A 143 20.92 -6.26 -5.55
CA ASN A 143 21.11 -6.64 -6.94
C ASN A 143 19.82 -7.16 -7.56
N VAL A 144 19.08 -8.04 -6.87
CA VAL A 144 17.79 -8.54 -7.37
C VAL A 144 16.76 -7.42 -7.49
N SER A 145 16.69 -6.49 -6.54
CA SER A 145 15.80 -5.32 -6.63
C SER A 145 16.16 -4.43 -7.83
N ALA A 146 17.44 -4.09 -8.01
CA ALA A 146 17.92 -3.30 -9.13
C ALA A 146 17.63 -3.99 -10.48
N GLU A 147 17.85 -5.31 -10.57
CA GLU A 147 17.52 -6.11 -11.75
C GLU A 147 16.02 -6.09 -12.06
N LEU A 148 15.16 -6.14 -11.05
CA LEU A 148 13.70 -6.03 -11.20
C LEU A 148 13.29 -4.66 -11.74
N GLN A 149 13.91 -3.58 -11.26
CA GLN A 149 13.65 -2.21 -11.72
C GLN A 149 14.11 -1.96 -13.17
N LEU A 150 15.03 -2.77 -13.70
CA LEU A 150 15.48 -2.69 -15.10
C LEU A 150 14.48 -3.30 -16.09
N LEU A 151 13.70 -4.31 -15.69
CA LEU A 151 12.84 -5.08 -16.59
C LEU A 151 11.81 -4.23 -17.39
N PRO A 152 11.14 -3.22 -16.81
CA PRO A 152 10.23 -2.34 -17.56
C PRO A 152 10.92 -1.49 -18.64
N ASN A 153 12.25 -1.37 -18.60
CA ASN A 153 13.05 -0.49 -19.44
C ASN A 153 13.86 -1.21 -20.52
N VAL A 154 13.66 -2.52 -20.73
CA VAL A 154 14.46 -3.23 -21.74
C VAL A 154 14.01 -2.91 -23.17
N GLU A 155 14.98 -2.56 -24.03
CA GLU A 155 14.75 -2.07 -25.40
C GLU A 155 15.48 -2.87 -26.48
N GLY A 156 14.73 -3.32 -27.50
CA GLY A 156 15.31 -3.80 -28.74
C GLY A 156 16.02 -5.17 -28.63
N PHE A 157 16.25 -5.78 -29.79
CA PHE A 157 16.78 -7.15 -29.88
C PHE A 157 18.10 -7.35 -29.10
N TRP A 158 19.01 -6.37 -29.17
CA TRP A 158 20.30 -6.43 -28.47
C TRP A 158 20.19 -6.34 -26.96
N GLN A 159 19.31 -5.50 -26.40
CA GLN A 159 19.15 -5.48 -24.94
C GLN A 159 18.45 -6.75 -24.46
N HIS A 160 17.49 -7.31 -25.21
CA HIS A 160 16.90 -8.62 -24.92
C HIS A 160 17.96 -9.74 -24.88
N LEU A 161 18.97 -9.69 -25.76
CA LEU A 161 20.10 -10.63 -25.73
C LEU A 161 20.99 -10.43 -24.50
N THR A 162 21.13 -9.19 -24.00
CA THR A 162 21.92 -8.89 -22.79
C THR A 162 21.15 -9.05 -21.47
N ILE A 163 19.81 -9.12 -21.49
CA ILE A 163 18.97 -9.30 -20.28
C ILE A 163 19.50 -10.46 -19.43
N PRO A 164 19.72 -11.69 -19.95
CA PRO A 164 20.10 -12.81 -19.10
C PRO A 164 21.43 -12.59 -18.35
N PHE A 165 22.33 -11.79 -18.92
CA PHE A 165 23.58 -11.39 -18.27
C PHE A 165 23.35 -10.28 -17.23
N ARG A 166 22.48 -9.31 -17.54
CA ARG A 166 22.15 -8.18 -16.65
C ARG A 166 21.18 -8.53 -15.53
N THR A 167 20.42 -9.61 -15.68
CA THR A 167 19.43 -10.11 -14.71
C THR A 167 19.80 -11.50 -14.21
N LYS A 168 21.11 -11.74 -14.00
CA LYS A 168 21.65 -13.06 -13.65
C LYS A 168 21.12 -13.53 -12.30
N ASN A 169 20.96 -12.62 -11.33
CA ASN A 169 20.45 -13.00 -10.01
C ASN A 169 18.96 -13.33 -10.09
N MET A 170 18.16 -12.54 -10.81
CA MET A 170 16.77 -12.85 -11.11
C MET A 170 16.64 -14.22 -11.81
N GLY A 171 17.44 -14.51 -12.84
CA GLY A 171 17.42 -15.81 -13.50
C GLY A 171 17.72 -16.98 -12.56
N LYS A 172 18.59 -16.77 -11.57
CA LYS A 172 18.95 -17.79 -10.57
C LYS A 172 17.95 -17.92 -9.43
N TYR A 173 17.34 -16.83 -8.97
CA TYR A 173 16.60 -16.79 -7.70
C TYR A 173 15.10 -16.51 -7.84
N ALA A 174 14.60 -16.05 -8.99
CA ALA A 174 13.22 -15.57 -9.12
C ALA A 174 12.13 -16.63 -8.91
N LEU A 175 12.47 -17.91 -9.10
CA LEU A 175 11.54 -19.04 -8.94
C LEU A 175 11.60 -19.67 -7.54
N PHE A 176 12.36 -19.11 -6.60
CA PHE A 176 12.47 -19.61 -5.23
C PHE A 176 11.73 -18.73 -4.23
N SER A 177 11.30 -19.37 -3.14
CA SER A 177 10.75 -18.66 -1.99
C SER A 177 11.84 -17.94 -1.20
N LEU A 178 11.45 -16.90 -0.46
CA LEU A 178 12.32 -16.17 0.45
C LEU A 178 13.05 -17.12 1.40
N LYS A 179 12.31 -18.02 2.08
CA LYS A 179 12.87 -19.01 3.02
C LYS A 179 13.99 -19.83 2.40
N ARG A 180 13.78 -20.34 1.18
CA ARG A 180 14.77 -21.18 0.50
C ARG A 180 16.06 -20.41 0.22
N VAL A 181 15.97 -19.15 -0.21
CA VAL A 181 17.15 -18.35 -0.56
C VAL A 181 17.90 -17.88 0.69
N ILE A 182 17.20 -17.44 1.73
CA ILE A 182 17.87 -17.01 2.97
C ILE A 182 18.56 -18.18 3.68
N ASP A 183 17.98 -19.39 3.68
CA ASP A 183 18.57 -20.60 4.28
C ASP A 183 19.90 -21.03 3.61
N TRP A 184 20.11 -20.66 2.35
CA TRP A 184 21.39 -20.87 1.65
C TRP A 184 22.50 -19.92 2.11
N HIS A 185 22.15 -18.75 2.63
CA HIS A 185 23.13 -17.70 2.94
C HIS A 185 23.33 -17.54 4.45
N ILE A 186 22.25 -17.48 5.22
CA ILE A 186 22.28 -17.22 6.67
C ILE A 186 22.08 -18.53 7.44
N LYS A 187 22.80 -18.75 8.53
CA LYS A 187 22.65 -19.91 9.42
C LYS A 187 22.01 -19.55 10.75
N ASP A 188 22.39 -18.42 11.34
CA ASP A 188 21.85 -17.96 12.61
C ASP A 188 20.31 -17.76 12.54
N PRO A 189 19.53 -18.46 13.38
CA PRO A 189 18.07 -18.36 13.36
C PRO A 189 17.52 -16.98 13.74
N LEU A 190 18.17 -16.26 14.66
CA LEU A 190 17.70 -14.93 15.07
C LEU A 190 17.95 -13.91 13.96
N LEU A 191 19.12 -13.96 13.31
CA LEU A 191 19.43 -13.12 12.15
C LEU A 191 18.42 -13.31 11.01
N LYS A 192 17.97 -14.54 10.75
CA LYS A 192 16.90 -14.80 9.78
C LYS A 192 15.58 -14.15 10.17
N LYS A 193 15.22 -14.16 11.46
CA LYS A 193 13.98 -13.52 11.95
C LYS A 193 14.07 -12.01 11.81
N ILE A 194 15.20 -11.41 12.17
CA ILE A 194 15.47 -9.98 11.99
C ILE A 194 15.33 -9.61 10.51
N LEU A 195 16.08 -10.24 9.62
CA LEU A 195 16.04 -9.93 8.17
C LEU A 195 14.67 -10.15 7.53
N ASN A 196 13.83 -11.04 8.09
CA ASN A 196 12.49 -11.31 7.59
C ASN A 196 11.40 -10.51 8.33
N ILE A 197 11.71 -9.62 9.26
CA ILE A 197 10.69 -8.95 10.10
C ILE A 197 9.67 -8.16 9.27
N GLN A 198 10.12 -7.61 8.14
CA GLN A 198 9.31 -6.90 7.14
C GLN A 198 8.39 -7.81 6.31
N PHE A 199 8.28 -9.12 6.60
CA PHE A 199 7.36 -10.00 5.87
C PHE A 199 5.91 -9.51 5.96
N GLY A 200 5.59 -8.76 7.02
CA GLY A 200 4.30 -8.12 7.17
C GLY A 200 3.97 -7.15 6.03
N ASP A 201 4.94 -6.47 5.43
CA ASP A 201 4.71 -5.53 4.32
C ASP A 201 4.27 -6.21 3.02
N HIS A 202 4.43 -7.53 2.91
CA HIS A 202 3.88 -8.32 1.80
C HIS A 202 2.86 -9.38 2.26
N GLY A 203 2.56 -9.45 3.56
CA GLY A 203 1.52 -10.29 4.15
C GLY A 203 1.67 -11.79 3.85
N LEU A 204 2.90 -12.30 3.75
CA LEU A 204 3.18 -13.71 3.42
C LEU A 204 4.31 -14.27 4.27
N ALA A 205 4.13 -15.50 4.75
CA ALA A 205 5.21 -16.24 5.40
C ALA A 205 6.43 -16.42 4.47
N PRO A 206 7.67 -16.50 5.00
CA PRO A 206 8.87 -16.66 4.19
C PRO A 206 8.87 -17.86 3.23
N SER A 207 8.22 -18.98 3.56
CA SER A 207 8.10 -20.13 2.66
C SER A 207 7.21 -19.88 1.44
N LYS A 208 6.28 -18.92 1.53
CA LYS A 208 5.31 -18.57 0.46
C LYS A 208 5.71 -17.32 -0.33
N ALA A 209 6.43 -16.40 0.31
CA ALA A 209 6.86 -15.15 -0.30
C ALA A 209 7.85 -15.38 -1.45
N SER A 210 7.63 -14.68 -2.56
CA SER A 210 8.58 -14.65 -3.68
C SER A 210 9.84 -13.89 -3.28
N PHE A 211 11.03 -14.47 -3.52
CA PHE A 211 12.28 -13.80 -3.16
C PHE A 211 12.46 -12.43 -3.86
N PRO A 212 12.18 -12.27 -5.18
CA PRO A 212 12.20 -10.94 -5.82
C PRO A 212 11.25 -9.91 -5.19
N LEU A 213 10.05 -10.32 -4.78
CA LEU A 213 9.12 -9.41 -4.10
C LEU A 213 9.71 -8.94 -2.77
N HIS A 214 10.23 -9.86 -1.97
CA HIS A 214 10.86 -9.52 -0.70
C HIS A 214 12.07 -8.59 -0.92
N CYS A 215 12.89 -8.86 -1.94
CA CYS A 215 14.01 -7.99 -2.28
C CYS A 215 13.56 -6.56 -2.60
N ALA A 216 12.47 -6.42 -3.37
CA ALA A 216 11.90 -5.12 -3.70
C ALA A 216 11.35 -4.39 -2.48
N VAL A 217 10.76 -5.10 -1.51
CA VAL A 217 10.27 -4.51 -0.25
C VAL A 217 11.43 -4.07 0.64
N MET A 218 12.43 -4.92 0.86
CA MET A 218 13.56 -4.59 1.73
C MET A 218 14.40 -3.44 1.14
N ASP A 219 14.67 -3.48 -0.17
CA ASP A 219 15.38 -2.42 -0.88
C ASP A 219 14.60 -1.10 -0.92
N HIS A 220 13.27 -1.15 -0.83
CA HIS A 220 12.44 0.04 -0.74
C HIS A 220 12.81 0.91 0.47
N TYR A 221 13.23 0.29 1.57
CA TYR A 221 13.47 0.94 2.85
C TYR A 221 14.93 0.99 3.30
N PHE A 222 15.90 0.52 2.49
CA PHE A 222 17.33 0.61 2.85
C PHE A 222 17.83 2.03 3.13
N ASN A 223 17.18 3.05 2.56
CA ASN A 223 17.50 4.47 2.82
C ASN A 223 16.49 5.12 3.79
N GLY A 224 15.83 4.31 4.61
CA GLY A 224 14.88 4.72 5.63
C GLY A 224 13.42 4.80 5.16
N GLY A 225 12.54 5.03 6.13
CA GLY A 225 11.12 5.30 5.91
C GLY A 225 10.81 6.80 5.96
N PHE A 226 9.86 7.23 5.13
CA PHE A 226 9.37 8.61 5.11
C PHE A 226 7.86 8.65 5.28
N TYR A 227 7.36 9.59 6.05
CA TYR A 227 5.93 9.78 6.29
C TYR A 227 5.43 11.11 5.70
N PRO A 228 4.32 11.12 4.93
CA PRO A 228 3.82 12.35 4.34
C PRO A 228 3.35 13.35 5.40
N CYS A 229 3.79 14.61 5.30
CA CYS A 229 3.27 15.71 6.12
C CYS A 229 1.76 15.89 5.82
N GLY A 230 0.91 15.56 6.77
CA GLY A 230 -0.54 15.51 6.55
C GLY A 230 -1.13 14.10 6.38
N GLY A 231 -0.32 13.04 6.45
CA GLY A 231 -0.77 11.65 6.24
C GLY A 231 -1.04 11.33 4.77
N GLY A 232 -1.59 10.15 4.49
CA GLY A 232 -1.85 9.67 3.14
C GLY A 232 -2.71 10.63 2.30
N ALA A 233 -3.65 11.32 2.95
CA ALA A 233 -4.52 12.30 2.29
C ALA A 233 -3.75 13.45 1.62
N ALA A 234 -2.52 13.76 2.04
CA ALA A 234 -1.68 14.77 1.37
C ALA A 234 -1.31 14.33 -0.06
N ILE A 235 -0.96 13.06 -0.25
CA ILE A 235 -0.65 12.48 -1.56
C ILE A 235 -1.89 12.51 -2.45
N VAL A 236 -3.02 12.08 -1.92
CA VAL A 236 -4.31 12.07 -2.64
C VAL A 236 -4.72 13.48 -3.04
N LYS A 237 -4.56 14.46 -2.14
CA LYS A 237 -4.85 15.87 -2.43
C LYS A 237 -3.99 16.40 -3.58
N ALA A 238 -2.68 16.15 -3.55
CA ALA A 238 -1.79 16.56 -4.63
C ALA A 238 -2.18 15.92 -5.98
N MET A 239 -2.45 14.61 -5.97
CA MET A 239 -2.87 13.89 -7.18
C MET A 239 -4.22 14.36 -7.73
N THR A 240 -5.23 14.53 -6.89
CA THR A 240 -6.56 15.02 -7.33
C THR A 240 -6.50 16.46 -7.83
N ASN A 241 -5.66 17.32 -7.25
CA ASN A 241 -5.39 18.66 -7.76
C ASN A 241 -4.72 18.61 -9.14
N ALA A 242 -3.75 17.73 -9.35
CA ALA A 242 -3.11 17.54 -10.65
C ALA A 242 -4.11 17.10 -11.72
N VAL A 243 -4.99 16.14 -11.43
CA VAL A 243 -6.08 15.73 -12.35
C VAL A 243 -6.94 16.93 -12.76
N LYS A 244 -7.39 17.73 -11.78
CA LYS A 244 -8.24 18.91 -12.01
C LYS A 244 -7.53 20.02 -12.78
N LYS A 245 -6.24 20.23 -12.51
CA LYS A 245 -5.38 21.22 -13.21
C LYS A 245 -5.29 20.95 -14.71
N HIS A 246 -5.39 19.68 -15.12
CA HIS A 246 -5.43 19.27 -16.52
C HIS A 246 -6.86 19.18 -17.10
N GLY A 247 -7.86 19.81 -16.46
CA GLY A 247 -9.23 19.89 -16.98
C GLY A 247 -10.04 18.60 -16.88
N SER A 248 -9.56 17.62 -16.11
CA SER A 248 -10.25 16.35 -15.84
C SER A 248 -10.99 16.37 -14.51
N GLU A 249 -11.89 15.40 -14.29
CA GLU A 249 -12.81 15.39 -13.16
C GLU A 249 -12.54 14.25 -12.18
N VAL A 250 -12.78 14.52 -10.89
CA VAL A 250 -12.85 13.51 -9.83
C VAL A 250 -14.17 13.71 -9.10
N ARG A 251 -15.04 12.71 -9.13
CA ARG A 251 -16.36 12.73 -8.47
C ARG A 251 -16.42 11.67 -7.38
N THR A 252 -16.71 12.09 -6.16
CA THR A 252 -16.93 11.20 -5.00
C THR A 252 -18.41 10.87 -4.85
N LYS A 253 -18.74 9.88 -4.02
CA LYS A 253 -20.10 9.34 -3.85
C LYS A 253 -20.73 8.84 -5.16
N GLN A 254 -19.90 8.29 -6.05
CA GLN A 254 -20.30 7.74 -7.35
C GLN A 254 -19.98 6.24 -7.40
N SER A 255 -20.86 5.42 -6.83
CA SER A 255 -20.74 3.97 -6.92
C SER A 255 -21.08 3.50 -8.34
N VAL A 256 -20.14 2.81 -8.99
CA VAL A 256 -20.36 2.19 -10.31
C VAL A 256 -21.01 0.82 -10.11
N LYS A 257 -22.19 0.65 -10.71
CA LYS A 257 -22.97 -0.58 -10.66
C LYS A 257 -22.44 -1.62 -11.64
N LYS A 258 -22.18 -1.22 -12.89
CA LYS A 258 -21.62 -2.09 -13.93
C LYS A 258 -20.93 -1.31 -15.04
N ILE A 259 -20.06 -2.00 -15.77
CA ILE A 259 -19.46 -1.52 -17.01
C ILE A 259 -20.40 -1.88 -18.16
N LEU A 260 -20.69 -0.90 -19.01
CA LEU A 260 -21.53 -1.07 -20.19
C LEU A 260 -20.72 -1.73 -21.31
N LEU A 261 -21.25 -2.83 -21.86
CA LEU A 261 -20.60 -3.64 -22.88
C LEU A 261 -21.43 -3.68 -24.16
N GLU A 262 -20.73 -3.61 -25.30
CA GLU A 262 -21.28 -3.89 -26.63
C GLU A 262 -20.64 -5.13 -27.26
N GLY A 263 -21.37 -5.76 -28.17
CA GLY A 263 -20.92 -6.93 -28.93
C GLY A 263 -21.32 -8.28 -28.31
N GLU A 264 -21.37 -9.29 -29.17
CA GLU A 264 -21.72 -10.66 -28.76
C GLU A 264 -20.47 -11.47 -28.44
N ARG A 265 -19.69 -11.86 -29.46
CA ARG A 265 -18.50 -12.71 -29.30
C ARG A 265 -17.28 -11.97 -28.76
N LYS A 266 -17.09 -10.71 -29.16
CA LYS A 266 -16.01 -9.84 -28.67
C LYS A 266 -16.64 -8.66 -27.96
N LYS A 267 -16.48 -8.61 -26.64
CA LYS A 267 -17.01 -7.54 -25.79
C LYS A 267 -16.14 -6.29 -25.91
N THR A 268 -16.79 -5.13 -25.97
CA THR A 268 -16.14 -3.82 -25.94
C THR A 268 -16.77 -2.99 -24.83
N ALA A 269 -15.95 -2.43 -23.93
CA ALA A 269 -16.41 -1.49 -22.91
C ALA A 269 -16.66 -0.11 -23.53
N VAL A 270 -17.83 0.47 -23.27
CA VAL A 270 -18.29 1.74 -23.87
C VAL A 270 -18.72 2.79 -22.84
N GLY A 271 -18.80 2.42 -21.56
CA GLY A 271 -19.27 3.29 -20.50
C GLY A 271 -19.46 2.58 -19.18
N VAL A 272 -20.08 3.26 -18.23
CA VAL A 272 -20.48 2.73 -16.92
C VAL A 272 -21.91 3.15 -16.59
N GLU A 273 -22.60 2.33 -15.80
CA GLU A 273 -23.86 2.68 -15.14
C GLU A 273 -23.57 2.85 -13.65
N LEU A 274 -24.00 3.98 -13.07
CA LEU A 274 -23.91 4.24 -11.64
C LEU A 274 -25.07 3.56 -10.89
N GLU A 275 -24.92 3.39 -9.58
CA GLU A 275 -26.02 2.90 -8.73
C GLU A 275 -27.26 3.82 -8.75
N SER A 276 -27.07 5.12 -9.08
CA SER A 276 -28.17 6.06 -9.32
C SER A 276 -28.97 5.77 -10.60
N GLY A 277 -28.47 4.90 -11.48
CA GLY A 277 -29.01 4.64 -12.81
C GLY A 277 -28.47 5.56 -13.91
N GLU A 278 -27.69 6.59 -13.56
CA GLU A 278 -27.00 7.45 -14.54
C GLU A 278 -26.01 6.63 -15.39
N LYS A 279 -26.01 6.86 -16.69
CA LYS A 279 -25.08 6.22 -17.63
C LYS A 279 -24.07 7.24 -18.13
N LEU A 280 -22.79 6.88 -18.07
CA LEU A 280 -21.67 7.71 -18.48
C LEU A 280 -20.87 6.96 -19.54
N PHE A 281 -20.59 7.61 -20.67
CA PHE A 281 -19.93 6.97 -21.80
C PHE A 281 -18.49 7.44 -21.98
N ALA A 282 -17.61 6.52 -22.38
CA ALA A 282 -16.21 6.82 -22.68
C ALA A 282 -15.62 5.89 -23.73
N LYS A 283 -14.57 6.35 -24.41
CA LYS A 283 -13.83 5.52 -25.38
C LYS A 283 -13.10 4.36 -24.70
N ARG A 284 -12.71 4.53 -23.43
CA ARG A 284 -11.97 3.54 -22.62
C ARG A 284 -12.41 3.58 -21.17
N ILE A 285 -12.33 2.42 -20.51
CA ILE A 285 -12.59 2.26 -19.09
C ILE A 285 -11.32 1.70 -18.42
N ILE A 286 -10.91 2.28 -17.30
CA ILE A 286 -9.87 1.72 -16.43
C ILE A 286 -10.53 1.33 -15.11
N SER A 287 -10.40 0.07 -14.71
CA SER A 287 -10.77 -0.35 -13.35
C SER A 287 -9.54 -0.35 -12.46
N ASN A 288 -9.60 0.40 -11.35
CA ASN A 288 -8.64 0.35 -10.26
C ASN A 288 -9.12 -0.57 -9.12
N ALA A 289 -10.32 -1.15 -9.25
CA ALA A 289 -10.83 -2.17 -8.34
C ALA A 289 -10.09 -3.50 -8.57
N ASP A 290 -10.11 -4.37 -7.57
CA ASP A 290 -9.46 -5.68 -7.70
C ASP A 290 -10.11 -6.54 -8.80
N PRO A 291 -9.41 -7.58 -9.30
CA PRO A 291 -9.91 -8.40 -10.40
C PRO A 291 -11.25 -9.08 -10.11
N ASN A 292 -11.53 -9.46 -8.87
CA ASN A 292 -12.78 -10.13 -8.50
C ASN A 292 -13.94 -9.14 -8.58
N ILE A 293 -13.80 -7.93 -8.01
CA ILE A 293 -14.80 -6.87 -8.16
C ILE A 293 -15.01 -6.52 -9.63
N THR A 294 -13.92 -6.30 -10.37
CA THR A 294 -14.02 -5.89 -11.78
C THR A 294 -14.71 -6.94 -12.63
N TYR A 295 -14.26 -8.20 -12.58
CA TYR A 295 -14.73 -9.22 -13.50
C TYR A 295 -16.02 -9.90 -13.05
N GLN A 296 -16.22 -10.14 -11.75
CA GLN A 296 -17.44 -10.80 -11.28
C GLN A 296 -18.59 -9.82 -11.06
N LYS A 297 -18.33 -8.65 -10.44
CA LYS A 297 -19.41 -7.69 -10.12
C LYS A 297 -19.68 -6.69 -11.26
N LEU A 298 -18.64 -6.02 -11.77
CA LEU A 298 -18.85 -4.93 -12.73
C LEU A 298 -19.07 -5.40 -14.17
N ILE A 299 -18.52 -6.56 -14.53
CA ILE A 299 -18.59 -7.12 -15.89
C ILE A 299 -19.59 -8.27 -16.02
N GLY A 300 -19.73 -9.10 -14.98
CA GLY A 300 -20.55 -10.32 -15.00
C GLY A 300 -19.81 -11.49 -15.64
N GLU A 301 -19.83 -12.65 -14.97
CA GLU A 301 -19.10 -13.83 -15.42
C GLU A 301 -19.53 -14.32 -16.81
N GLU A 302 -20.78 -14.15 -17.20
CA GLU A 302 -21.32 -14.51 -18.52
C GLU A 302 -20.57 -13.83 -19.68
N ASN A 303 -19.91 -12.69 -19.43
CA ASN A 303 -19.17 -11.94 -20.43
C ASN A 303 -17.68 -12.33 -20.54
N LEU A 304 -17.22 -13.31 -19.75
CA LEU A 304 -15.81 -13.69 -19.65
C LEU A 304 -15.49 -14.99 -20.40
N SER A 305 -14.26 -15.09 -20.90
CA SER A 305 -13.73 -16.32 -21.50
C SER A 305 -13.55 -17.42 -20.46
N ARG A 306 -13.59 -18.68 -20.91
CA ARG A 306 -13.31 -19.85 -20.04
C ARG A 306 -11.91 -19.76 -19.39
N LYS A 307 -10.93 -19.17 -20.10
CA LYS A 307 -9.56 -19.01 -19.59
C LYS A 307 -9.53 -18.03 -18.42
N LEU A 308 -10.18 -16.87 -18.56
CA LEU A 308 -10.22 -15.87 -17.49
C LEU A 308 -11.02 -16.36 -16.28
N LYS A 309 -12.16 -17.03 -16.48
CA LYS A 309 -12.91 -17.70 -15.40
C LYS A 309 -12.04 -18.67 -14.60
N LYS A 310 -11.29 -19.53 -15.29
CA LYS A 310 -10.37 -20.47 -14.64
C LYS A 310 -9.23 -19.79 -13.89
N LYS A 311 -8.75 -18.63 -14.37
CA LYS A 311 -7.76 -17.82 -13.64
C LYS A 311 -8.38 -17.22 -12.37
N LEU A 312 -9.57 -16.62 -12.49
CA LEU A 312 -10.29 -16.01 -11.37
C LEU A 312 -10.59 -17.02 -10.26
N SER A 313 -11.09 -18.22 -10.60
CA SER A 313 -11.39 -19.25 -9.60
C SER A 313 -10.17 -19.79 -8.84
N LYS A 314 -8.97 -19.63 -9.41
CA LYS A 314 -7.69 -20.01 -8.79
C LYS A 314 -6.99 -18.84 -8.09
N THR A 315 -7.50 -17.63 -8.24
CA THR A 315 -6.87 -16.43 -7.69
C THR A 315 -7.17 -16.35 -6.20
N THR A 316 -6.11 -16.35 -5.39
CA THR A 316 -6.21 -16.03 -3.97
C THR A 316 -5.92 -14.56 -3.72
N TYR A 317 -6.60 -14.00 -2.74
CA TYR A 317 -6.36 -12.64 -2.25
C TYR A 317 -5.44 -12.68 -1.04
N SER A 318 -4.76 -11.57 -0.76
CA SER A 318 -3.87 -11.47 0.40
C SER A 318 -4.63 -11.71 1.70
N CYS A 319 -3.89 -11.84 2.80
CA CYS A 319 -4.46 -11.74 4.14
C CYS A 319 -5.24 -10.43 4.32
N THR A 320 -6.04 -10.41 5.38
CA THR A 320 -6.73 -9.22 5.88
C THR A 320 -6.14 -8.83 7.23
N SER A 321 -6.58 -7.70 7.78
CA SER A 321 -6.04 -7.14 9.02
C SER A 321 -7.13 -6.62 9.96
N LEU A 322 -6.76 -6.53 11.23
CA LEU A 322 -7.38 -5.63 12.20
C LEU A 322 -6.50 -4.39 12.33
N MET A 323 -7.12 -3.23 12.47
CA MET A 323 -6.42 -1.95 12.64
C MET A 323 -7.01 -1.22 13.83
N LEU A 324 -6.29 -1.20 14.95
CA LEU A 324 -6.67 -0.45 16.14
C LEU A 324 -6.12 0.97 16.05
N PHE A 325 -7.02 1.95 16.07
CA PHE A 325 -6.73 3.37 16.09
C PHE A 325 -6.91 3.90 17.51
N LEU A 326 -5.83 4.37 18.14
CA LEU A 326 -5.87 4.92 19.49
C LEU A 326 -5.44 6.38 19.50
N THR A 327 -6.12 7.19 20.30
CA THR A 327 -5.54 8.43 20.80
C THR A 327 -5.22 8.27 22.27
N VAL A 328 -3.98 8.59 22.63
CA VAL A 328 -3.46 8.43 23.99
C VAL A 328 -2.95 9.75 24.55
N ALA A 329 -3.14 9.96 25.85
CA ALA A 329 -2.61 11.09 26.60
C ALA A 329 -1.44 10.61 27.48
N MET A 330 -0.32 10.29 26.83
CA MET A 330 0.94 9.89 27.47
C MET A 330 2.13 10.38 26.65
N ASP A 331 3.28 10.58 27.29
CA ASP A 331 4.52 10.88 26.59
C ASP A 331 5.11 9.60 26.00
N LEU A 332 4.89 9.40 24.69
CA LEU A 332 5.36 8.20 24.01
C LEU A 332 6.88 8.19 23.81
N ARG A 333 7.54 9.35 23.78
CA ARG A 333 9.00 9.41 23.69
C ARG A 333 9.63 8.97 25.00
N ALA A 334 9.10 9.44 26.13
CA ALA A 334 9.51 8.97 27.45
C ALA A 334 9.22 7.46 27.64
N ALA A 335 8.19 6.93 26.96
CA ALA A 335 7.88 5.50 26.95
C ALA A 335 8.73 4.67 25.97
N GLY A 336 9.71 5.28 25.28
CA GLY A 336 10.66 4.57 24.42
C GLY A 336 10.22 4.42 22.95
N MET A 337 9.20 5.15 22.50
CA MET A 337 8.84 5.23 21.07
C MET A 337 9.44 6.47 20.40
N ASP A 338 9.67 6.37 19.10
CA ASP A 338 10.04 7.48 18.23
C ASP A 338 9.20 7.46 16.94
N SER A 339 9.65 8.11 15.86
CA SER A 339 8.96 8.06 14.57
C SER A 339 9.10 6.72 13.82
N GLY A 340 9.95 5.82 14.29
CA GLY A 340 10.11 4.45 13.81
C GLY A 340 8.89 3.58 14.04
N ASN A 341 8.82 2.46 13.33
CA ASN A 341 7.79 1.45 13.53
C ASN A 341 8.28 0.32 14.42
N ILE A 342 7.38 -0.30 15.19
CA ILE A 342 7.72 -1.48 15.97
C ILE A 342 7.05 -2.71 15.34
N TRP A 343 7.84 -3.72 15.03
CA TRP A 343 7.37 -5.05 14.67
C TRP A 343 7.53 -5.98 15.87
N LEU A 344 6.43 -6.25 16.56
CA LEU A 344 6.38 -7.15 17.71
C LEU A 344 6.08 -8.58 17.23
N MET A 345 7.02 -9.51 17.42
CA MET A 345 6.91 -10.92 17.06
C MET A 345 7.43 -11.81 18.19
N PRO A 346 6.98 -13.07 18.32
CA PRO A 346 7.59 -14.01 19.26
C PRO A 346 8.92 -14.49 18.68
N ASN A 347 9.82 -14.99 19.55
CA ASN A 347 11.13 -15.49 19.12
C ASN A 347 11.05 -16.91 18.54
N GLU A 348 10.20 -17.11 17.53
CA GLU A 348 9.93 -18.39 16.88
C GLU A 348 10.20 -18.34 15.37
N ASP A 349 10.01 -19.46 14.68
CA ASP A 349 10.08 -19.49 13.21
C ASP A 349 8.90 -18.71 12.62
N MET A 350 9.18 -17.78 11.70
CA MET A 350 8.18 -16.85 11.14
C MET A 350 7.09 -17.55 10.31
N ASP A 351 7.37 -18.72 9.72
CA ASP A 351 6.33 -19.51 9.05
C ASP A 351 5.34 -20.08 10.07
N VAL A 352 5.82 -20.58 11.21
CA VAL A 352 4.98 -21.08 12.30
C VAL A 352 4.13 -19.96 12.89
N VAL A 353 4.71 -18.79 13.13
CA VAL A 353 3.98 -17.61 13.63
C VAL A 353 2.88 -17.20 12.67
N TYR A 354 3.19 -17.12 11.37
CA TYR A 354 2.20 -16.78 10.35
C TYR A 354 1.08 -17.81 10.26
N GLU A 355 1.39 -19.11 10.33
CA GLU A 355 0.39 -20.17 10.34
C GLU A 355 -0.57 -20.02 11.52
N ARG A 356 -0.06 -19.72 12.72
CA ARG A 356 -0.90 -19.44 13.90
C ARG A 356 -1.77 -18.20 13.74
N MET A 357 -1.24 -17.11 13.18
CA MET A 357 -2.02 -15.90 12.87
C MET A 357 -3.19 -16.18 11.92
N MET A 358 -3.06 -17.17 11.03
CA MET A 358 -4.08 -17.54 10.06
C MET A 358 -5.06 -18.62 10.57
N ILE A 359 -4.92 -19.09 11.81
CA ILE A 359 -5.91 -19.99 12.42
C ILE A 359 -7.20 -19.19 12.64
N PRO A 360 -8.38 -19.69 12.17
CA PRO A 360 -9.65 -18.98 12.30
C PRO A 360 -10.25 -19.12 13.72
N ASP A 361 -9.43 -19.00 14.76
CA ASP A 361 -9.85 -18.97 16.15
C ASP A 361 -9.13 -17.83 16.88
N VAL A 362 -9.93 -16.85 17.26
CA VAL A 362 -9.50 -15.66 18.01
C VAL A 362 -10.32 -15.48 19.29
N THR A 363 -11.05 -16.53 19.70
CA THR A 363 -12.01 -16.49 20.81
C THR A 363 -11.35 -16.55 22.18
N THR A 364 -10.04 -16.79 22.24
CA THR A 364 -9.26 -16.79 23.48
C THR A 364 -8.82 -15.37 23.87
N ASP A 365 -8.85 -15.07 25.17
CA ASP A 365 -8.39 -13.81 25.77
C ASP A 365 -6.85 -13.65 25.76
N ALA A 366 -6.12 -14.55 25.10
CA ALA A 366 -4.67 -14.44 24.93
C ALA A 366 -4.32 -13.28 23.99
N ALA A 367 -3.16 -12.64 24.15
CA ALA A 367 -2.70 -11.62 23.19
C ALA A 367 -2.54 -12.19 21.77
N PHE A 368 -2.57 -11.33 20.74
CA PHE A 368 -2.15 -11.72 19.38
C PHE A 368 -0.66 -12.09 19.33
N GLU A 369 -0.34 -12.96 18.37
CA GLU A 369 1.01 -13.49 18.11
C GLU A 369 1.98 -12.39 17.72
N GLY A 370 1.54 -11.44 16.89
CA GLY A 370 2.39 -10.34 16.47
C GLY A 370 1.60 -9.13 16.06
N MET A 371 2.28 -7.98 16.04
CA MET A 371 1.67 -6.69 15.86
C MET A 371 2.65 -5.70 15.25
N PHE A 372 2.21 -4.98 14.24
CA PHE A 372 2.86 -3.76 13.76
C PHE A 372 2.30 -2.58 14.53
N ILE A 373 3.17 -1.73 15.09
CA ILE A 373 2.79 -0.58 15.91
C ILE A 373 3.45 0.67 15.35
N SER A 374 2.66 1.72 15.20
CA SER A 374 3.11 2.97 14.61
C SER A 374 2.48 4.17 15.30
N CYS A 375 3.20 5.28 15.40
CA CYS A 375 2.66 6.53 15.92
C CYS A 375 2.73 7.67 14.89
N THR A 376 1.58 8.02 14.30
CA THR A 376 1.53 9.01 13.20
C THR A 376 1.92 10.41 13.67
N THR A 377 1.68 10.74 14.94
CA THR A 377 2.06 12.03 15.52
C THR A 377 3.55 12.16 15.85
N LEU A 378 4.27 11.05 16.05
CA LEU A 378 5.73 11.08 16.15
C LEU A 378 6.37 11.20 14.75
N LYS A 379 5.74 10.60 13.73
CA LYS A 379 6.15 10.69 12.33
C LYS A 379 5.87 12.02 11.65
N ASP A 380 4.72 12.63 11.94
CA ASP A 380 4.34 13.97 11.49
C ASP A 380 4.18 14.88 12.70
N PRO A 381 5.25 15.55 13.16
CA PRO A 381 5.18 16.49 14.28
C PRO A 381 4.18 17.63 14.05
N SER A 382 3.81 17.94 12.80
CA SER A 382 2.75 18.93 12.50
C SER A 382 1.34 18.44 12.83
N SER A 383 1.19 17.15 13.13
CA SER A 383 -0.05 16.53 13.57
C SER A 383 -0.16 16.39 15.09
N PHE A 384 0.92 16.57 15.85
CA PHE A 384 0.87 16.55 17.30
C PHE A 384 0.20 17.82 17.84
N ASP A 385 -0.75 17.66 18.75
CA ASP A 385 -1.53 18.77 19.32
C ASP A 385 -0.91 19.33 20.62
N GLY A 386 0.21 18.75 21.08
CA GLY A 386 0.89 19.12 22.32
C GLY A 386 0.52 18.24 23.52
N LYS A 387 -0.47 17.35 23.39
CA LYS A 387 -0.97 16.51 24.49
C LYS A 387 -1.23 15.06 24.08
N HIS A 388 -1.76 14.85 22.88
CA HIS A 388 -2.27 13.56 22.45
C HIS A 388 -1.47 13.00 21.27
N HIS A 389 -1.17 11.71 21.36
CA HIS A 389 -0.57 10.95 20.27
C HIS A 389 -1.59 10.02 19.60
N SER A 390 -1.41 9.79 18.31
CA SER A 390 -2.22 8.85 17.51
C SER A 390 -1.41 7.59 17.20
N ILE A 391 -1.82 6.47 17.78
CA ILE A 391 -1.23 5.14 17.55
C ILE A 391 -2.10 4.35 16.56
N GLU A 392 -1.45 3.66 15.64
CA GLU A 392 -2.02 2.68 14.72
C GLU A 392 -1.36 1.33 15.00
N ALA A 393 -2.14 0.35 15.43
CA ALA A 393 -1.68 -0.99 15.74
C ALA A 393 -2.39 -2.02 14.84
N ILE A 394 -1.64 -2.92 14.22
CA ILE A 394 -2.13 -3.78 13.13
C ILE A 394 -1.71 -5.22 13.39
N THR A 395 -2.65 -6.16 13.22
CA THR A 395 -2.36 -7.60 13.15
C THR A 395 -3.04 -8.22 11.94
N TYR A 396 -2.46 -9.29 11.41
CA TYR A 396 -3.05 -10.09 10.34
C TYR A 396 -3.90 -11.22 10.89
N LEU A 397 -4.87 -11.64 10.08
CA LEU A 397 -5.75 -12.77 10.35
C LEU A 397 -6.40 -13.32 9.07
N ASP A 398 -7.01 -14.50 9.17
CA ASP A 398 -7.83 -15.08 8.11
C ASP A 398 -9.23 -14.43 8.08
N TYR A 399 -9.69 -14.04 6.89
CA TYR A 399 -11.03 -13.47 6.68
C TYR A 399 -12.16 -14.42 7.12
N LYS A 400 -11.94 -15.74 7.14
CA LYS A 400 -12.93 -16.73 7.60
C LYS A 400 -13.54 -16.40 8.96
N ILE A 401 -12.77 -15.74 9.83
CA ILE A 401 -13.22 -15.26 11.15
C ILE A 401 -14.43 -14.31 11.03
N PHE A 402 -14.49 -13.52 9.96
CA PHE A 402 -15.55 -12.55 9.67
C PHE A 402 -16.60 -13.05 8.68
N GLU A 403 -16.49 -14.29 8.17
CA GLU A 403 -17.39 -14.79 7.13
C GLU A 403 -18.87 -14.82 7.59
N LYS A 404 -19.12 -15.05 8.88
CA LYS A 404 -20.46 -14.98 9.47
C LYS A 404 -21.08 -13.58 9.46
N PHE A 405 -20.26 -12.53 9.36
CA PHE A 405 -20.70 -11.13 9.39
C PHE A 405 -20.69 -10.45 8.00
N LYS A 406 -20.28 -11.15 6.93
CA LYS A 406 -20.05 -10.55 5.60
C LYS A 406 -21.25 -9.84 4.97
N ASN A 407 -22.47 -10.24 5.34
CA ASN A 407 -23.71 -9.70 4.81
C ASN A 407 -24.40 -8.70 5.75
N GLU A 408 -23.80 -8.42 6.92
CA GLU A 408 -24.37 -7.43 7.82
C GLU A 408 -24.30 -6.03 7.19
N THR A 409 -25.30 -5.22 7.49
CA THR A 409 -25.38 -3.80 7.11
C THR A 409 -25.40 -2.94 8.38
N ASP A 410 -25.42 -1.62 8.22
CA ASP A 410 -25.59 -0.70 9.34
C ASP A 410 -27.10 -0.55 9.67
N PRO A 411 -27.55 -0.65 10.94
CA PRO A 411 -26.77 -0.90 12.16
C PRO A 411 -26.27 -2.35 12.29
N ARG A 412 -25.06 -2.52 12.83
CA ARG A 412 -24.42 -3.83 13.05
C ARG A 412 -25.07 -4.63 14.19
N SER A 413 -24.97 -5.96 14.12
CA SER A 413 -25.55 -6.83 15.14
C SER A 413 -24.84 -6.70 16.50
N ARG A 414 -25.56 -7.00 17.59
CA ARG A 414 -24.97 -7.07 18.94
C ARG A 414 -23.83 -8.10 18.99
N GLU A 415 -23.95 -9.21 18.26
CA GLU A 415 -22.92 -10.23 18.17
C GLU A 415 -21.64 -9.67 17.53
N TYR A 416 -21.74 -8.95 16.42
CA TYR A 416 -20.60 -8.29 15.79
C TYR A 416 -19.94 -7.28 16.72
N LEU A 417 -20.73 -6.46 17.43
CA LEU A 417 -20.21 -5.45 18.36
C LEU A 417 -19.45 -6.09 19.53
N GLN A 418 -20.01 -7.13 20.16
CA GLN A 418 -19.33 -7.88 21.23
C GLN A 418 -18.06 -8.56 20.73
N PHE A 419 -18.09 -9.10 19.51
CA PHE A 419 -16.92 -9.70 18.89
C PHE A 419 -15.82 -8.65 18.61
N LYS A 420 -16.21 -7.47 18.14
CA LYS A 420 -15.31 -6.33 17.93
C LYS A 420 -14.70 -5.84 19.24
N ASP A 421 -15.47 -5.82 20.33
CA ASP A 421 -14.96 -5.47 21.68
C ASP A 421 -13.93 -6.47 22.18
N LEU A 422 -14.19 -7.78 22.03
CA LEU A 422 -13.23 -8.84 22.36
C LEU A 422 -11.90 -8.65 21.63
N LEU A 423 -11.96 -8.41 20.32
CA LEU A 423 -10.77 -8.18 19.50
C LEU A 423 -10.05 -6.89 19.89
N THR A 424 -10.79 -5.84 20.26
CA THR A 424 -10.22 -4.57 20.73
C THR A 424 -9.42 -4.78 22.02
N GLU A 425 -9.98 -5.50 22.99
CA GLU A 425 -9.28 -5.81 24.24
C GLU A 425 -8.04 -6.68 24.00
N LYS A 426 -8.12 -7.64 23.08
CA LYS A 426 -6.98 -8.46 22.67
C LYS A 426 -5.87 -7.63 22.03
N MET A 427 -6.21 -6.68 21.15
CA MET A 427 -5.25 -5.74 20.55
C MET A 427 -4.56 -4.87 21.61
N ILE A 428 -5.33 -4.31 22.56
CA ILE A 428 -4.79 -3.49 23.66
C ILE A 428 -3.83 -4.33 24.51
N LYS A 429 -4.21 -5.56 24.86
CA LYS A 429 -3.36 -6.49 25.63
C LYS A 429 -2.05 -6.83 24.92
N THR A 430 -2.06 -6.93 23.58
CA THR A 430 -0.82 -7.08 22.82
C THR A 430 0.02 -5.81 22.84
N LEU A 431 -0.60 -4.63 22.68
CA LEU A 431 0.08 -3.34 22.72
C LEU A 431 0.73 -3.05 24.08
N GLU A 432 0.12 -3.51 25.17
CA GLU A 432 0.66 -3.42 26.54
C GLU A 432 2.02 -4.12 26.72
N LYS A 433 2.41 -5.03 25.80
CA LYS A 433 3.76 -5.63 25.77
C LYS A 433 4.85 -4.64 25.32
N VAL A 434 4.47 -3.57 24.62
CA VAL A 434 5.37 -2.53 24.11
C VAL A 434 5.20 -1.23 24.90
N LEU A 435 3.96 -0.87 25.21
CA LEU A 435 3.62 0.30 26.01
C LEU A 435 2.88 -0.15 27.28
N PRO A 436 3.61 -0.49 28.36
CA PRO A 436 3.01 -0.78 29.64
C PRO A 436 2.07 0.36 30.06
N ASP A 437 0.92 0.01 30.64
CA ASP A 437 -0.08 0.95 31.15
C ASP A 437 -0.83 1.81 30.10
N VAL A 438 -0.59 1.62 28.79
CA VAL A 438 -1.24 2.41 27.72
C VAL A 438 -2.76 2.49 27.85
N ARG A 439 -3.40 1.41 28.35
CA ARG A 439 -4.85 1.32 28.57
C ARG A 439 -5.40 2.47 29.41
N ASN A 440 -4.68 2.86 30.46
CA ASN A 440 -5.10 3.91 31.37
C ASN A 440 -4.95 5.32 30.75
N HIS A 441 -4.26 5.41 29.62
CA HIS A 441 -4.03 6.65 28.88
C HIS A 441 -4.87 6.76 27.59
N ILE A 442 -5.70 5.76 27.27
CA ILE A 442 -6.56 5.79 26.07
C ILE A 442 -7.65 6.85 26.24
N VAL A 443 -7.63 7.85 25.37
CA VAL A 443 -8.67 8.88 25.24
C VAL A 443 -9.77 8.44 24.28
N GLN A 444 -9.40 7.78 23.20
CA GLN A 444 -10.36 7.18 22.26
C GLN A 444 -9.77 5.93 21.61
N LYS A 445 -10.64 5.00 21.24
CA LYS A 445 -10.29 3.78 20.51
C LYS A 445 -11.32 3.48 19.45
N GLU A 446 -10.86 3.01 18.29
CA GLU A 446 -11.70 2.51 17.21
C GLU A 446 -11.00 1.33 16.53
N LEU A 447 -11.73 0.25 16.22
CA LEU A 447 -11.18 -0.93 15.58
C LEU A 447 -11.71 -1.06 14.14
N GLY A 448 -10.83 -0.91 13.16
CA GLY A 448 -11.08 -1.33 11.79
C GLY A 448 -11.02 -2.85 11.67
N THR A 449 -12.02 -3.44 11.00
CA THR A 449 -12.06 -4.88 10.71
C THR A 449 -12.09 -5.15 9.21
N PRO A 450 -11.97 -6.41 8.75
CA PRO A 450 -12.09 -6.73 7.33
C PRO A 450 -13.40 -6.24 6.71
N ILE A 451 -14.49 -6.20 7.49
CA ILE A 451 -15.79 -5.65 7.08
C ILE A 451 -15.71 -4.13 6.85
N THR A 452 -14.92 -3.42 7.67
CA THR A 452 -14.60 -1.99 7.47
C THR A 452 -13.89 -1.78 6.13
N ASN A 453 -12.93 -2.64 5.79
CA ASN A 453 -12.19 -2.56 4.52
C ASN A 453 -13.10 -2.85 3.32
N GLU A 454 -14.00 -3.82 3.43
CA GLU A 454 -15.00 -4.11 2.39
C GLU A 454 -15.95 -2.93 2.16
N TYR A 455 -16.33 -2.21 3.21
CA TYR A 455 -17.20 -1.05 3.08
C TYR A 455 -16.48 0.15 2.45
N TYR A 456 -15.35 0.58 3.03
CA TYR A 456 -14.67 1.81 2.61
C TYR A 456 -13.81 1.66 1.35
N ILE A 457 -13.18 0.49 1.16
CA ILE A 457 -12.24 0.25 0.07
C ILE A 457 -12.86 -0.64 -1.03
N ASN A 458 -13.89 -1.43 -0.70
CA ASN A 458 -14.46 -2.45 -1.59
C ASN A 458 -13.41 -3.46 -2.06
N SER A 459 -12.42 -3.76 -1.20
CA SER A 459 -11.45 -4.82 -1.43
C SER A 459 -12.10 -6.18 -1.20
N THR A 460 -11.90 -7.13 -2.10
CA THR A 460 -12.37 -8.51 -1.94
C THR A 460 -11.86 -9.10 -0.63
N ARG A 461 -12.78 -9.54 0.24
CA ARG A 461 -12.50 -10.13 1.56
C ARG A 461 -11.68 -9.22 2.47
N GLY A 462 -11.86 -7.91 2.36
CA GLY A 462 -11.12 -6.93 3.16
C GLY A 462 -9.59 -7.00 2.99
N SER A 463 -9.11 -7.54 1.86
CA SER A 463 -7.69 -7.79 1.62
C SER A 463 -6.87 -6.50 1.52
N VAL A 464 -5.71 -6.47 2.19
CA VAL A 464 -4.87 -5.26 2.29
C VAL A 464 -3.90 -5.09 1.13
N TYR A 465 -3.53 -6.16 0.42
CA TYR A 465 -2.52 -6.14 -0.66
C TYR A 465 -3.07 -6.60 -2.02
N GLY A 466 -4.40 -6.69 -2.17
CA GLY A 466 -5.05 -7.17 -3.38
C GLY A 466 -4.84 -8.67 -3.59
N THR A 467 -4.44 -9.08 -4.80
CA THR A 467 -4.09 -10.49 -5.04
C THR A 467 -2.91 -10.92 -4.17
N GLU A 468 -2.95 -12.16 -3.68
CA GLU A 468 -1.83 -12.76 -2.97
C GLU A 468 -0.58 -12.76 -3.86
N LYS A 469 0.58 -12.34 -3.33
CA LYS A 469 1.81 -12.14 -4.09
C LYS A 469 2.73 -13.37 -4.08
N LYS A 470 2.14 -14.56 -4.07
CA LYS A 470 2.88 -15.82 -4.22
C LYS A 470 3.47 -15.95 -5.63
N LEU A 471 4.44 -16.85 -5.80
CA LEU A 471 5.14 -17.09 -7.07
C LEU A 471 4.21 -17.29 -8.28
N THR A 472 3.03 -17.88 -8.09
CA THR A 472 2.06 -18.14 -9.16
C THR A 472 1.11 -16.97 -9.46
N GLN A 473 1.25 -15.83 -8.79
CA GLN A 473 0.39 -14.65 -8.91
C GLN A 473 1.15 -13.32 -9.01
N ILE A 474 2.45 -13.39 -9.29
CA ILE A 474 3.34 -12.23 -9.49
C ILE A 474 4.01 -12.28 -10.87
N GLY A 475 4.54 -11.14 -11.33
CA GLY A 475 5.25 -11.02 -12.60
C GLY A 475 4.40 -11.48 -13.77
N PRO A 476 4.87 -12.40 -14.63
CA PRO A 476 4.12 -12.85 -15.81
C PRO A 476 2.81 -13.58 -15.47
N PHE A 477 2.62 -14.01 -14.22
CA PHE A 477 1.40 -14.69 -13.78
C PHE A 477 0.37 -13.73 -13.16
N ALA A 478 0.76 -12.49 -12.85
CA ALA A 478 -0.13 -11.45 -12.36
C ALA A 478 -1.20 -11.06 -13.41
N TYR A 479 -2.15 -10.21 -13.03
CA TYR A 479 -3.05 -9.59 -13.99
C TYR A 479 -2.31 -8.46 -14.72
N GLY A 480 -2.52 -8.33 -16.03
CA GLY A 480 -1.93 -7.26 -16.83
C GLY A 480 -2.82 -6.03 -16.89
N ALA A 481 -2.25 -4.91 -17.34
CA ALA A 481 -2.99 -3.66 -17.57
C ALA A 481 -4.08 -3.80 -18.65
N LYS A 482 -3.88 -4.63 -19.67
CA LYS A 482 -4.89 -4.93 -20.70
C LYS A 482 -5.78 -6.11 -20.28
N SER A 483 -7.09 -5.92 -20.39
CA SER A 483 -8.06 -7.01 -20.24
C SER A 483 -8.36 -7.71 -21.57
N GLU A 484 -9.09 -8.83 -21.53
CA GLU A 484 -9.61 -9.48 -22.74
C GLU A 484 -10.79 -8.73 -23.38
N ILE A 485 -11.40 -7.80 -22.64
CA ILE A 485 -12.50 -6.95 -23.11
C ILE A 485 -11.89 -5.72 -23.77
N LYS A 486 -12.28 -5.48 -25.03
CA LYS A 486 -11.75 -4.35 -25.78
C LYS A 486 -12.09 -3.04 -25.04
N ASN A 487 -11.12 -2.12 -24.98
CA ASN A 487 -11.21 -0.82 -24.30
C ASN A 487 -11.35 -0.88 -22.77
N LEU A 488 -11.27 -2.06 -22.15
CA LEU A 488 -11.18 -2.19 -20.69
C LEU A 488 -9.72 -2.47 -20.29
N TYR A 489 -9.25 -1.67 -19.34
CA TYR A 489 -7.92 -1.73 -18.75
C TYR A 489 -8.01 -1.85 -17.23
N LEU A 490 -6.93 -2.29 -16.61
CA LEU A 490 -6.79 -2.45 -15.17
C LEU A 490 -5.60 -1.67 -14.63
N CYS A 491 -5.69 -1.20 -13.40
CA CYS A 491 -4.57 -0.71 -12.60
C CYS A 491 -4.80 -1.07 -11.12
N GLY A 492 -3.85 -0.71 -10.25
CA GLY A 492 -3.93 -0.91 -8.80
C GLY A 492 -3.06 -2.06 -8.30
N ALA A 493 -3.24 -2.39 -7.02
CA ALA A 493 -2.37 -3.29 -6.24
C ALA A 493 -2.28 -4.74 -6.77
N SER A 494 -3.19 -5.15 -7.64
CA SER A 494 -3.26 -6.50 -8.21
C SER A 494 -2.56 -6.66 -9.56
N ILE A 495 -1.98 -5.58 -10.10
CA ILE A 495 -1.40 -5.54 -11.44
C ILE A 495 0.13 -5.66 -11.38
N VAL A 496 0.82 -4.65 -10.83
CA VAL A 496 2.29 -4.63 -10.74
C VAL A 496 2.74 -5.11 -9.36
N SER A 497 2.45 -4.32 -8.34
CA SER A 497 2.71 -4.63 -6.94
C SER A 497 1.76 -3.81 -6.05
N HIS A 498 1.68 -4.16 -4.77
CA HIS A 498 0.95 -3.40 -3.76
C HIS A 498 1.78 -2.24 -3.21
N GLY A 499 1.24 -1.55 -2.19
CA GLY A 499 1.84 -0.33 -1.64
C GLY A 499 1.65 0.90 -2.52
N VAL A 500 1.97 2.07 -1.98
CA VAL A 500 1.74 3.36 -2.65
C VAL A 500 2.49 3.44 -3.98
N ALA A 501 3.80 3.14 -3.96
CA ALA A 501 4.65 3.18 -5.15
C ALA A 501 4.24 2.10 -6.17
N GLY A 502 4.06 0.84 -5.73
CA GLY A 502 3.70 -0.27 -6.62
C GLY A 502 2.36 -0.06 -7.33
N ALA A 503 1.34 0.37 -6.59
CA ALA A 503 0.05 0.70 -7.16
C ALA A 503 0.12 1.95 -8.06
N GLY A 504 0.88 2.99 -7.67
CA GLY A 504 1.09 4.17 -8.51
C GLY A 504 1.74 3.83 -9.85
N TYR A 505 2.83 3.05 -9.84
CA TYR A 505 3.49 2.58 -11.07
C TYR A 505 2.57 1.75 -11.96
N SER A 506 1.66 0.96 -11.39
CA SER A 506 0.67 0.25 -12.20
C SER A 506 -0.22 1.22 -13.00
N GLY A 507 -0.62 2.36 -12.42
CA GLY A 507 -1.38 3.39 -13.11
C GLY A 507 -0.60 4.03 -14.26
N LEU A 508 0.67 4.37 -14.00
CA LEU A 508 1.58 4.88 -15.03
C LEU A 508 1.76 3.89 -16.19
N GLN A 509 1.94 2.59 -15.90
CA GLN A 509 2.05 1.55 -16.92
C GLN A 509 0.76 1.40 -17.73
N THR A 510 -0.39 1.43 -17.08
CA THR A 510 -1.70 1.38 -17.75
C THR A 510 -1.91 2.58 -18.66
N ALA A 511 -1.52 3.78 -18.24
CA ALA A 511 -1.54 4.96 -19.10
C ALA A 511 -0.58 4.82 -20.28
N GLY A 512 0.62 4.28 -20.08
CA GLY A 512 1.59 4.00 -21.14
C GLY A 512 1.01 3.07 -22.20
N GLU A 513 0.35 1.99 -21.78
CA GLU A 513 -0.33 1.05 -22.66
C GLU A 513 -1.47 1.70 -23.46
N ILE A 514 -2.19 2.66 -22.86
CA ILE A 514 -3.25 3.41 -23.54
C ILE A 514 -2.68 4.40 -24.57
N LEU A 515 -1.59 5.07 -24.23
CA LEU A 515 -0.93 6.11 -25.03
C LEU A 515 0.06 5.56 -26.06
N GLY A 516 0.39 4.26 -26.00
CA GLY A 516 1.45 3.66 -26.82
C GLY A 516 2.84 4.15 -26.43
N LYS A 517 3.05 4.49 -25.14
CA LYS A 517 4.32 4.99 -24.59
C LYS A 517 4.90 4.00 -23.57
N LYS A 518 6.21 3.90 -23.51
CA LYS A 518 6.91 3.13 -22.48
C LYS A 518 6.91 3.86 -21.13
N GLN A 519 7.15 3.11 -20.06
CA GLN A 519 7.31 3.67 -18.70
C GLN A 519 8.41 4.73 -18.63
N ALA A 520 9.60 4.47 -19.21
CA ALA A 520 10.71 5.42 -19.22
C ALA A 520 10.37 6.76 -19.89
N GLU A 521 9.52 6.75 -20.91
CA GLU A 521 9.08 7.98 -21.58
C GLU A 521 8.13 8.79 -20.68
N LEU A 522 7.22 8.12 -19.97
CA LEU A 522 6.31 8.78 -19.04
C LEU A 522 7.05 9.35 -17.82
N LEU A 523 8.11 8.68 -17.35
CA LEU A 523 8.92 9.15 -16.23
C LEU A 523 9.71 10.44 -16.55
N LYS A 524 9.92 10.76 -17.83
CA LYS A 524 10.61 11.99 -18.27
C LYS A 524 9.69 13.22 -18.33
N ASN A 525 8.38 13.07 -18.16
CA ASN A 525 7.40 14.16 -18.33
C ASN A 525 7.35 15.14 -17.14
N GLY A 526 8.18 14.94 -16.11
CA GLY A 526 8.19 15.76 -14.91
C GLY A 526 8.96 17.07 -15.07
N LYS A 527 8.46 18.14 -14.46
CA LYS A 527 9.23 19.37 -14.22
C LYS A 527 10.40 19.07 -13.29
N ASP A 528 11.40 19.96 -13.27
CA ASP A 528 12.51 19.86 -12.32
C ASP A 528 12.07 20.30 -10.91
N GLU A 529 11.14 19.54 -10.35
CA GLU A 529 10.61 19.70 -9.00
C GLU A 529 11.19 18.61 -8.11
N THR A 530 11.47 18.97 -6.86
CA THR A 530 11.95 18.06 -5.82
C THR A 530 10.93 17.98 -4.69
N ILE A 531 10.96 16.85 -3.99
CA ILE A 531 10.12 16.63 -2.81
C ILE A 531 10.79 17.31 -1.62
N ASN A 532 10.01 18.01 -0.80
CA ASN A 532 10.52 18.57 0.45
C ASN A 532 10.60 17.46 1.50
N ILE A 533 11.78 17.24 2.07
CA ILE A 533 12.01 16.25 3.13
C ILE A 533 12.51 17.00 4.37
N PHE A 534 11.86 16.75 5.51
CA PHE A 534 12.23 17.25 6.82
C PHE A 534 12.55 16.06 7.74
N GLU A 535 13.23 16.28 8.86
CA GLU A 535 13.51 15.21 9.83
C GLU A 535 12.37 15.13 10.87
N ALA A 536 11.88 13.93 11.19
CA ALA A 536 10.84 13.75 12.22
C ALA A 536 11.40 13.98 13.64
N GLU A 537 12.68 13.67 13.83
CA GLU A 537 13.38 13.72 15.12
C GLU A 537 14.10 15.05 15.39
N ASP A 538 14.22 15.92 14.38
CA ASP A 538 14.91 17.21 14.49
C ASP A 538 14.12 18.33 13.78
N ASP A 539 13.73 19.36 14.54
CA ASP A 539 12.98 20.52 14.05
C ASP A 539 13.85 21.75 13.71
N SER A 540 15.18 21.63 13.85
CA SER A 540 16.14 22.72 13.63
C SER A 540 15.99 23.35 12.25
N CYS A 541 15.84 22.50 11.23
CA CYS A 541 15.73 22.88 9.81
C CYS A 541 14.30 23.17 9.35
N TYR A 542 13.29 23.19 10.24
CA TYR A 542 11.91 23.40 9.80
C TYR A 542 11.69 24.82 9.26
N PRO A 543 11.02 24.96 8.10
CA PRO A 543 10.68 26.27 7.56
C PRO A 543 9.64 26.98 8.43
N VAL A 544 9.60 28.31 8.34
CA VAL A 544 8.71 29.17 9.14
C VAL A 544 7.24 28.75 9.05
N TRP A 545 6.75 28.38 7.87
CA TRP A 545 5.35 27.96 7.69
C TRP A 545 5.03 26.69 8.48
N LEU A 546 5.98 25.76 8.60
CA LEU A 546 5.81 24.49 9.32
C LEU A 546 5.83 24.73 10.83
N LYS A 547 6.78 25.55 11.32
CA LYS A 547 6.84 25.99 12.72
C LYS A 547 5.55 26.72 13.12
N ASN A 548 5.01 27.57 12.24
CA ASN A 548 3.72 28.24 12.44
C ASN A 548 2.55 27.26 12.49
N LYS A 549 2.52 26.25 11.62
CA LYS A 549 1.49 25.20 11.61
C LYS A 549 1.48 24.41 12.91
N ILE A 550 2.65 23.97 13.39
CA ILE A 550 2.80 23.26 14.67
C ILE A 550 2.31 24.15 15.83
N SER A 551 2.79 25.39 15.89
CA SER A 551 2.42 26.35 16.95
C SER A 551 0.93 26.65 16.96
N ALA A 552 0.30 26.83 15.80
CA ALA A 552 -1.12 27.06 15.68
C ALA A 552 -1.95 25.86 16.17
N LYS A 553 -1.48 24.63 15.94
CA LYS A 553 -2.17 23.43 16.40
C LYS A 553 -2.15 23.33 17.93
N LYS A 554 -0.99 23.56 18.56
CA LYS A 554 -0.85 23.58 20.03
C LYS A 554 -1.73 24.66 20.69
N ARG A 555 -1.78 25.87 20.12
CA ARG A 555 -2.63 26.97 20.63
C ARG A 555 -4.13 26.63 20.62
N ARG A 556 -4.61 25.87 19.63
CA ARG A 556 -6.04 25.48 19.54
C ARG A 556 -6.49 24.55 20.66
N ILE A 557 -5.57 23.79 21.26
CA ILE A 557 -5.88 22.95 22.43
C ILE A 557 -5.87 23.79 23.71
N VAL A 558 -4.91 24.70 23.89
CA VAL A 558 -4.85 25.56 25.09
C VAL A 558 -6.07 26.48 25.22
N ALA A 559 -6.69 26.86 24.10
CA ALA A 559 -7.89 27.70 24.07
C ALA A 559 -9.21 26.94 24.29
N LYS A 560 -9.18 25.61 24.39
CA LYS A 560 -10.34 24.75 24.69
C LYS A 560 -10.20 24.18 26.09
#